data_AF-A0A354YCI5-F1
#
_entry.id   AF-A0A354YCI5-F1
#
_cell.length_a   1.000
_cell.length_b   1.000
_cell.length_c   1.000
_cell.angle_alpha   90.00
_cell.angle_beta   90.00
_cell.angle_gamma   90.00
#
_symmetry.space_group_name_H-M   'P 1'
#
loop_
_entity.id
_entity.type
_entity.pdbx_description
1 polymer ?
#
loop_
_entity_poly.entity_id
_entity_poly.type
_entity_poly.pdbx_seq_one_letter_code
_entity_poly.pdbx_strand_id
1 'polypeptide(L)' 'MSVLRFDNVSKQYAGGHQALVDVSFEVAQGEMLFVTGHSGAG' A
#
# COMPACT_ATOMS: atom_id res chain seq x y z
N MET A 1 -11.00 7.57 14.23
CA MET A 1 -9.67 6.99 14.51
C MET A 1 -9.33 6.06 13.37
N SER A 2 -8.13 6.18 12.79
CA SER A 2 -7.60 5.22 11.83
C SER A 2 -7.25 3.92 12.54
N VAL A 3 -7.66 2.79 12.00
CA VAL A 3 -7.28 1.45 12.47
C VAL A 3 -6.04 0.92 11.75
N LEU A 4 -5.72 1.48 10.58
CA LEU A 4 -4.55 1.15 9.77
C LEU A 4 -4.00 2.43 9.14
N ARG A 5 -2.67 2.57 9.11
CA ARG A 5 -1.98 3.67 8.42
C ARG A 5 -0.74 3.15 7.71
N PHE A 6 -0.67 3.44 6.43
CA PHE A 6 0.51 3.35 5.59
C PHE A 6 1.09 4.76 5.47
N ASP A 7 2.37 4.91 5.77
CA ASP A 7 3.06 6.18 5.72
C ASP A 7 4.38 6.00 4.99
N ASN A 8 4.48 6.56 3.77
CA ASN A 8 5.62 6.44 2.87
C ASN A 8 6.17 5.01 2.74
N VAL A 9 5.29 4.03 2.57
CA VAL A 9 5.67 2.62 2.53
C VAL A 9 6.25 2.29 1.15
N SER A 10 7.50 1.82 1.16
CA SER A 10 8.23 1.38 -0.02
C SER A 10 8.69 -0.08 0.14
N LYS A 11 8.69 -0.84 -0.95
CA LYS A 11 9.15 -2.24 -0.98
C LYS A 11 9.95 -2.51 -2.24
N GLN A 12 11.16 -3.03 -2.05
CA GLN A 12 11.99 -3.57 -3.12
C GLN A 12 12.30 -5.05 -2.86
N TYR A 13 12.27 -5.86 -3.90
CA TYR A 13 12.75 -7.23 -3.88
C TYR A 13 14.27 -7.28 -4.10
N ALA A 14 14.90 -8.39 -3.71
CA ALA A 14 16.36 -8.56 -3.81
C ALA A 14 16.90 -8.40 -5.25
N GLY A 15 16.07 -8.63 -6.28
CA GLY A 15 16.42 -8.41 -7.69
C GLY A 15 16.30 -6.97 -8.17
N GLY A 16 16.07 -6.00 -7.27
CA GLY A 16 15.96 -4.58 -7.59
C GLY A 16 14.57 -4.13 -8.04
N HIS A 17 13.62 -5.05 -8.24
CA HIS A 17 12.24 -4.71 -8.59
C HIS A 17 11.53 -3.98 -7.44
N GLN A 18 11.04 -2.77 -7.70
CA GLN A 18 10.25 -1.97 -6.77
C GLN A 18 8.78 -2.39 -6.89
N ALA A 19 8.27 -3.00 -5.83
CA ALA A 19 6.89 -3.45 -5.72
C ALA A 19 6.00 -2.27 -5.27
N LEU A 20 6.40 -1.60 -4.18
CA LEU A 20 5.71 -0.42 -3.65
C LEU A 20 6.66 0.77 -3.66
N VAL A 21 6.16 1.93 -4.08
CA VAL A 21 6.89 3.21 -4.08
C VAL A 21 6.06 4.26 -3.36
N ASP A 22 6.52 4.64 -2.16
CA ASP A 22 6.01 5.73 -1.33
C ASP A 22 4.48 5.72 -1.10
N VAL A 23 3.93 4.52 -0.87
CA VAL A 23 2.49 4.32 -0.68
C VAL A 23 2.05 4.87 0.67
N SER A 24 1.07 5.78 0.66
CA SER A 24 0.49 6.40 1.85
C SER A 24 -1.03 6.40 1.79
N PHE A 25 -1.67 5.80 2.78
CA PHE A 25 -3.12 5.81 2.96
C PHE A 25 -3.47 5.43 4.40
N GLU A 26 -4.70 5.73 4.82
CA GLU A 26 -5.23 5.30 6.12
C GLU A 26 -6.58 4.64 5.94
N VAL A 27 -6.95 3.80 6.90
CA VAL A 27 -8.27 3.16 6.95
C VAL A 27 -8.90 3.52 8.29
N ALA A 28 -10.07 4.16 8.25
CA ALA A 28 -10.86 4.49 9.41
C ALA A 28 -11.61 3.27 9.96
N GLN A 29 -12.00 3.34 11.24
CA GLN A 29 -12.84 2.30 11.84
C GLN A 29 -14.17 2.16 11.08
N GLY A 30 -14.48 0.95 10.59
CA GLY A 30 -15.69 0.66 9.84
C GLY A 30 -15.63 0.99 8.34
N GLU A 31 -14.50 1.52 7.87
CA GLU A 31 -14.29 1.83 6.45
C GLU A 31 -14.05 0.55 5.63
N MET A 32 -14.64 0.51 4.44
CA MET A 32 -14.37 -0.52 3.43
C MET A 32 -13.53 0.10 2.32
N LEU A 33 -12.27 -0.33 2.21
CA LEU A 33 -11.32 0.13 1.19
C LEU A 33 -10.99 -1.01 0.23
N PHE A 34 -10.97 -0.72 -1.07
CA PHE A 34 -10.55 -1.65 -2.12
C PHE A 34 -9.23 -1.17 -2.74
N VAL A 35 -8.23 -2.04 -2.74
CA VAL A 35 -7.02 -1.86 -3.55
C VAL A 35 -7.19 -2.66 -4.83
N THR A 36 -7.10 -2.00 -5.98
CA THR A 36 -7.27 -2.62 -7.30
C THR A 36 -6.10 -2.26 -8.20
N GLY A 37 -5.88 -3.08 -9.22
CA GLY A 37 -4.79 -2.89 -10.16
C GLY A 37 -4.61 -4.11 -11.07
N HIS A 38 -3.87 -3.91 -12.15
CA HIS A 38 -3.47 -5.01 -13.03
C HIS A 38 -2.54 -5.98 -12.29
N SER A 39 -2.41 -7.21 -12.81
CA SER A 39 -1.46 -8.18 -12.26
C SER A 39 -0.04 -7.61 -12.22
N GLY A 40 0.55 -7.54 -11.01
CA GLY A 40 1.89 -7.00 -10.78
C GLY A 40 1.96 -5.47 -10.59
N ALA A 41 0.84 -4.79 -10.35
CA ALA A 41 0.81 -3.34 -10.11
C ALA A 41 1.39 -2.88 -8.75
N GLY A 42 1.66 -3.83 -7.84
CA GLY A 42 2.24 -3.59 -6.53
C GLY A 42 2.90 -4.83 -5.98
#